data_AF-A0A2P4S841-F1
#
_entry.id   AF-A0A2P4S841-F1
#
_cell.length_a   1.000
_cell.length_b   1.000
_cell.length_c   1.000
_cell.angle_alpha   90.00
_cell.angle_beta   90.00
_cell.angle_gamma   90.00
#
_symmetry.space_group_name_H-M   'P 1'
#
loop_
_entity.id
_entity.type
_entity.pdbx_description
1 polymer ?
#
loop_
_entity_poly.entity_id
_entity_poly.type
_entity_poly.pdbx_seq_one_letter_code
_entity_poly.pdbx_strand_id
1 'polypeptide(L)'
;MGPAMSTVPHARCAPPDAVVWPRDVEQLQEMVALCHQHRVPMVPFGTGTGLEGGVNAVEGGVCFDLNRMAAISELSVEDFSVAVEPGVTRKALNAHLRGTGLWFPVGASGTNAVRYGTMRPNVLNLRVVLPDGSLLHTAGPGRSARYGVME
;
A
#
# COMPACT_ATOMS: atom_id res chain seq x y z
N MET A 1 -44.69 -6.58 22.16
CA MET A 1 -44.47 -6.99 20.75
C MET A 1 -43.78 -5.81 20.08
N GLY A 2 -42.45 -5.74 20.17
CA GLY A 2 -41.66 -4.66 19.56
C GLY A 2 -41.43 -4.94 18.07
N PRO A 3 -41.29 -3.92 17.21
CA PRO A 3 -41.06 -4.13 15.79
C PRO A 3 -39.74 -4.86 15.59
N ALA A 4 -39.74 -5.84 14.67
CA ALA A 4 -38.56 -6.58 14.27
C ALA A 4 -37.46 -5.61 13.82
N MET A 5 -36.25 -5.80 14.34
CA MET A 5 -35.07 -5.10 13.85
C MET A 5 -34.92 -5.34 12.34
N SER A 6 -34.73 -4.24 11.61
CA SER A 6 -34.47 -4.18 10.18
C SER A 6 -33.49 -5.27 9.70
N THR A 7 -33.93 -6.12 8.77
CA THR A 7 -33.07 -7.05 8.02
C THR A 7 -32.29 -6.28 6.96
N VAL A 8 -31.33 -5.46 7.39
CA VAL A 8 -30.30 -4.96 6.47
C VAL A 8 -29.48 -6.18 6.03
N PRO A 9 -29.34 -6.48 4.73
CA PRO A 9 -28.44 -7.54 4.29
C PRO A 9 -27.04 -7.13 4.72
N HIS A 10 -26.48 -7.84 5.69
CA HIS A 10 -25.07 -7.66 6.02
C HIS A 10 -24.31 -8.14 4.78
N ALA A 11 -23.43 -7.30 4.23
CA ALA A 11 -22.56 -7.70 3.15
C ALA A 11 -21.83 -8.98 3.59
N ARG A 12 -22.06 -10.09 2.87
CA ARG A 12 -21.46 -11.37 3.24
C ARG A 12 -19.94 -11.23 3.09
N CYS A 13 -19.21 -11.72 4.09
CA CYS A 13 -17.78 -11.92 3.97
C CYS A 13 -17.51 -12.89 2.82
N ALA A 14 -16.75 -12.46 1.82
CA ALA A 14 -16.37 -13.23 0.64
C ALA A 14 -14.85 -13.40 0.63
N PRO A 15 -14.33 -14.61 0.89
CA PRO A 15 -12.89 -14.87 0.85
C PRO A 15 -12.36 -14.94 -0.58
N PRO A 16 -11.08 -14.63 -0.81
CA PRO A 16 -10.42 -14.90 -2.09
C PRO A 16 -10.23 -16.42 -2.31
N ASP A 17 -10.05 -16.83 -3.56
CA ASP A 17 -9.78 -18.24 -3.94
C ASP A 17 -8.34 -18.66 -3.57
N ALA A 18 -7.41 -17.70 -3.60
CA ALA A 18 -6.01 -17.90 -3.24
C ALA A 18 -5.39 -16.67 -2.59
N VAL A 19 -4.31 -16.88 -1.84
CA VAL A 19 -3.46 -15.82 -1.29
C VAL A 19 -2.04 -16.03 -1.79
N VAL A 20 -1.41 -14.96 -2.27
CA VAL A 20 0.00 -14.94 -2.70
C VAL A 20 0.77 -13.91 -1.88
N TRP A 21 2.07 -14.16 -1.71
CA TRP A 21 2.97 -13.28 -0.96
C TRP A 21 4.20 -12.93 -1.80
N PRO A 22 4.08 -11.96 -2.73
CA PRO A 22 5.21 -11.44 -3.49
C PRO A 22 6.31 -10.95 -2.55
N ARG A 23 7.57 -11.12 -2.94
CA ARG A 23 8.73 -10.66 -2.14
C ARG A 23 9.44 -9.47 -2.74
N ASP A 24 9.23 -9.21 -4.02
CA ASP A 24 9.86 -8.16 -4.80
C ASP A 24 8.91 -7.68 -5.91
N VAL A 25 9.34 -6.66 -6.65
CA VAL A 25 8.52 -6.02 -7.69
C VAL A 25 8.36 -6.95 -8.88
N GLU A 26 9.42 -7.67 -9.24
CA GLU A 26 9.47 -8.59 -10.37
C GLU A 26 8.44 -9.72 -10.21
N GLN A 27 8.42 -10.38 -9.05
CA GLN A 27 7.40 -11.38 -8.71
C GLN A 27 5.98 -10.80 -8.75
N LEU A 28 5.80 -9.59 -8.25
CA LEU A 28 4.49 -8.94 -8.28
C LEU A 28 4.04 -8.66 -9.72
N GLN A 29 4.93 -8.17 -10.60
CA GLN A 29 4.65 -7.93 -12.01
C GLN A 29 4.24 -9.22 -12.73
N GLU A 30 4.97 -10.32 -12.54
CA GLU A 30 4.67 -11.62 -13.13
C GLU A 30 3.29 -12.14 -12.69
N MET A 31 3.01 -12.12 -11.38
CA MET A 31 1.74 -12.60 -10.83
C MET A 31 0.54 -11.75 -11.27
N VAL A 32 0.70 -10.43 -11.32
CA VAL A 32 -0.35 -9.50 -11.78
C VAL A 32 -0.63 -9.70 -13.27
N ALA A 33 0.42 -9.80 -14.10
CA ALA A 33 0.27 -10.06 -15.53
C ALA A 33 -0.45 -11.39 -15.80
N LEU A 34 -0.12 -12.44 -15.04
CA LEU A 34 -0.79 -13.74 -15.14
C LEU A 34 -2.28 -13.62 -14.77
N CYS A 35 -2.61 -12.98 -13.65
CA CYS A 35 -4.00 -12.77 -13.25
C CYS A 35 -4.76 -11.98 -14.31
N HIS A 36 -4.17 -10.93 -14.87
CA HIS A 36 -4.76 -10.12 -15.92
C HIS A 36 -5.01 -10.91 -17.21
N GLN A 37 -4.03 -11.70 -17.66
CA GLN A 37 -4.16 -12.58 -18.84
C GLN A 37 -5.34 -13.54 -18.70
N HIS A 38 -5.55 -14.09 -17.50
CA HIS A 38 -6.63 -15.03 -17.22
C HIS A 38 -7.93 -14.37 -16.73
N ARG A 39 -7.98 -13.03 -16.66
CA ARG A 39 -9.11 -12.24 -16.13
C ARG A 39 -9.50 -12.65 -14.70
N VAL A 40 -8.51 -12.96 -13.88
CA VAL A 40 -8.69 -13.29 -12.46
C VAL A 40 -8.69 -12.00 -11.63
N PRO A 41 -9.73 -11.74 -10.82
CA PRO A 41 -9.78 -10.59 -9.92
C PRO A 41 -8.59 -10.57 -8.96
N MET A 42 -8.10 -9.37 -8.64
CA MET A 42 -6.94 -9.17 -7.77
C MET A 42 -7.33 -8.27 -6.60
N VAL A 43 -7.03 -8.72 -5.38
CA VAL A 43 -7.33 -7.98 -4.15
C VAL A 43 -6.00 -7.65 -3.44
N PRO A 44 -5.52 -6.39 -3.48
CA PRO A 44 -4.33 -6.01 -2.73
C PRO A 44 -4.61 -6.00 -1.23
N PHE A 45 -3.68 -6.53 -0.44
CA PHE A 45 -3.82 -6.66 1.00
C PHE A 45 -2.58 -6.17 1.75
N GLY A 46 -2.80 -5.31 2.74
CA GLY A 46 -1.79 -4.82 3.68
C GLY A 46 -2.03 -5.38 5.08
N THR A 47 -2.36 -4.53 6.05
CA THR A 47 -2.60 -4.97 7.45
C THR A 47 -4.04 -5.37 7.77
N GLY A 48 -4.95 -5.31 6.78
CA GLY A 48 -6.37 -5.67 6.97
C GLY A 48 -7.18 -4.73 7.87
N THR A 49 -6.68 -3.52 8.18
CA THR A 49 -7.33 -2.58 9.12
C THR A 49 -8.33 -1.63 8.46
N GLY A 50 -8.62 -1.79 7.17
CA GLY A 50 -9.62 -0.98 6.47
C GLY A 50 -11.04 -1.30 6.92
N LEU A 51 -11.91 -0.29 6.95
CA LEU A 51 -13.28 -0.43 7.45
C LEU A 51 -14.36 -0.39 6.35
N GLU A 52 -13.95 -0.17 5.11
CA GLU A 52 -14.84 0.09 3.96
C GLU A 52 -15.02 -1.14 3.06
N GLY A 53 -14.60 -2.33 3.51
CA GLY A 53 -14.77 -3.57 2.75
C GLY A 53 -13.83 -3.74 1.56
N GLY A 54 -12.80 -2.90 1.41
CA GLY A 54 -11.89 -2.92 0.25
C GLY A 54 -11.09 -4.22 0.06
N VAL A 55 -11.01 -5.09 1.08
CA VAL A 55 -10.37 -6.42 1.00
C VAL A 55 -11.38 -7.57 0.79
N ASN A 56 -12.66 -7.26 0.67
CA ASN A 56 -13.71 -8.27 0.46
C ASN A 56 -13.67 -8.74 -1.00
N ALA A 57 -13.41 -10.03 -1.21
CA ALA A 57 -13.26 -10.61 -2.54
C ALA A 57 -14.62 -11.08 -3.09
N VAL A 58 -15.51 -10.13 -3.38
CA VAL A 58 -16.89 -10.42 -3.80
C VAL A 58 -16.99 -11.26 -5.08
N GLU A 59 -15.98 -11.18 -5.94
CA GLU A 59 -15.84 -11.96 -7.18
C GLU A 59 -14.81 -13.11 -7.05
N GLY A 60 -14.36 -13.43 -5.84
CA GLY A 60 -13.26 -14.36 -5.61
C GLY A 60 -11.91 -13.78 -6.08
N GLY A 61 -11.07 -14.63 -6.66
CA GLY A 61 -9.78 -14.25 -7.23
C GLY A 61 -8.61 -14.37 -6.25
N VAL A 62 -7.55 -13.61 -6.52
CA VAL A 62 -6.26 -13.73 -5.82
C VAL A 62 -6.04 -12.54 -4.91
N CYS A 63 -5.81 -12.81 -3.64
CA CYS A 63 -5.35 -11.82 -2.67
C CYS A 63 -3.83 -11.70 -2.73
N PHE A 64 -3.34 -10.48 -2.94
CA PHE A 64 -1.92 -10.14 -2.95
C PHE A 64 -1.54 -9.56 -1.59
N ASP A 65 -1.03 -10.40 -0.70
CA ASP A 65 -0.53 -9.97 0.60
C ASP A 65 0.88 -9.41 0.46
N LEU A 66 0.97 -8.08 0.55
CA LEU A 66 2.20 -7.31 0.33
C LEU A 66 3.07 -7.20 1.61
N ASN A 67 2.69 -7.83 2.72
CA ASN A 67 3.42 -7.70 3.99
C ASN A 67 4.84 -8.27 3.94
N ARG A 68 5.18 -9.08 2.92
CA ARG A 68 6.55 -9.59 2.71
C ARG A 68 7.46 -8.64 1.94
N MET A 69 6.91 -7.61 1.31
CA MET A 69 7.64 -6.49 0.71
C MET A 69 7.76 -5.38 1.77
N ALA A 70 8.67 -5.54 2.72
CA ALA A 70 8.78 -4.68 3.91
C ALA A 70 10.16 -4.01 4.08
N ALA A 71 10.90 -3.83 3.00
CA ALA A 71 12.17 -3.12 3.03
C ALA A 71 11.99 -1.60 3.20
N ILE A 72 12.91 -1.01 3.96
CA ILE A 72 13.12 0.44 4.08
C ILE A 72 14.50 0.74 3.50
N SER A 73 14.59 1.70 2.59
CA SER A 73 15.80 2.02 1.84
C SER A 73 15.89 3.53 1.57
N GLU A 74 17.05 3.98 1.09
CA GLU A 74 17.25 5.38 0.64
C GLU A 74 16.84 6.45 1.66
N LEU A 75 17.10 6.22 2.95
CA LEU A 75 16.86 7.23 3.99
C LEU A 75 17.82 8.41 3.81
N SER A 76 17.28 9.59 3.52
CA SER A 76 17.99 10.87 3.56
C SER A 76 17.44 11.71 4.71
N VAL A 77 18.25 11.88 5.75
CA VAL A 77 17.90 12.73 6.90
C VAL A 77 17.91 14.21 6.53
N GLU A 78 18.80 14.60 5.61
CA GLU A 78 18.93 15.99 5.15
C GLU A 78 17.74 16.41 4.27
N ASP A 79 17.27 15.50 3.42
CA ASP A 79 16.16 15.76 2.49
C ASP A 79 14.78 15.36 3.04
N PHE A 80 14.72 14.90 4.30
CA PHE A 80 13.51 14.40 4.96
C PHE A 80 12.74 13.36 4.12
N SER A 81 13.44 12.42 3.52
CA SER A 81 12.86 11.42 2.61
C SER A 81 13.37 10.02 2.87
N VAL A 82 12.56 9.03 2.51
CA VAL A 82 12.86 7.60 2.65
C VAL A 82 12.03 6.82 1.65
N ALA A 83 12.62 5.80 1.03
CA ALA A 83 11.91 4.85 0.19
C ALA A 83 11.46 3.65 1.02
N VAL A 84 10.19 3.26 0.88
CA VAL A 84 9.62 2.12 1.60
C VAL A 84 8.85 1.22 0.65
N GLU A 85 8.90 -0.07 0.90
CA GLU A 85 8.04 -1.06 0.25
C GLU A 85 6.63 -1.05 0.87
N PRO A 86 5.60 -1.53 0.13
CA PRO A 86 4.19 -1.40 0.54
C PRO A 86 3.83 -2.14 1.84
N GLY A 87 4.58 -3.15 2.25
CA GLY A 87 4.40 -3.88 3.51
C GLY A 87 4.96 -3.16 4.74
N VAL A 88 5.67 -2.03 4.58
CA VAL A 88 6.20 -1.27 5.72
C VAL A 88 5.06 -0.58 6.47
N THR A 89 4.84 -1.01 7.71
CA THR A 89 3.85 -0.33 8.58
C THR A 89 4.39 1.01 9.10
N ARG A 90 3.48 1.96 9.35
CA ARG A 90 3.83 3.24 10.00
C ARG A 90 4.60 3.05 11.32
N LYS A 91 4.24 2.01 12.09
CA LYS A 91 4.93 1.69 13.35
C LYS A 91 6.36 1.22 13.10
N ALA A 92 6.57 0.35 12.12
CA ALA A 92 7.89 -0.12 11.72
C ALA A 92 8.77 1.03 11.18
N LEU A 93 8.22 1.87 10.30
CA LEU A 93 8.91 3.05 9.80
C LEU A 93 9.34 3.99 10.93
N ASN A 94 8.41 4.33 11.82
CA ASN A 94 8.72 5.21 12.96
C ASN A 94 9.65 4.55 13.99
N ALA A 95 9.72 3.22 14.06
CA ALA A 95 10.73 2.54 14.87
C ALA A 95 12.12 2.63 14.21
N HIS A 96 12.19 2.48 12.89
CA HIS A 96 13.43 2.61 12.10
C HIS A 96 14.00 4.03 12.16
N LEU A 97 13.14 5.06 12.13
CA LEU A 97 13.57 6.46 12.20
C LEU A 97 14.00 6.91 13.61
N ARG A 98 13.84 6.09 14.65
CA ARG A 98 14.22 6.46 16.02
C ARG A 98 15.69 6.81 16.10
N GLY A 99 16.00 7.90 16.80
CA GLY A 99 17.37 8.39 16.98
C GLY A 99 17.86 9.33 15.87
N THR A 100 17.16 9.42 14.74
CA THR A 100 17.50 10.37 13.65
C THR A 100 16.97 11.79 13.88
N GLY A 101 16.04 11.95 14.83
CA GLY A 101 15.26 13.18 15.00
C GLY A 101 14.05 13.30 14.06
N LEU A 102 13.87 12.35 13.13
CA LEU A 102 12.75 12.30 12.19
C LEU A 102 11.68 11.29 12.62
N TRP A 103 10.47 11.49 12.09
CA TRP A 103 9.36 10.56 12.19
C TRP A 103 8.36 10.82 11.05
N PHE A 104 7.63 9.79 10.61
CA PHE A 104 6.57 9.91 9.63
C PHE A 104 5.23 10.25 10.31
N PRO A 105 4.64 11.43 10.02
CA PRO A 105 3.57 11.99 10.83
C PRO A 105 2.16 11.52 10.45
N VAL A 106 1.98 11.04 9.22
CA VAL A 106 0.65 10.72 8.69
C VAL A 106 0.22 9.32 9.11
N GLY A 107 -1.02 9.19 9.57
CA GLY A 107 -1.71 7.93 9.80
C GLY A 107 -3.12 7.97 9.23
N ALA A 108 -3.78 6.81 9.15
CA ALA A 108 -5.07 6.66 8.46
C ALA A 108 -6.18 7.58 8.98
N SER A 109 -6.21 7.91 10.28
CA SER A 109 -7.22 8.80 10.87
C SER A 109 -7.04 10.28 10.51
N GLY A 110 -5.89 10.68 9.97
CA GLY A 110 -5.63 12.08 9.62
C GLY A 110 -5.46 13.04 10.80
N THR A 111 -5.32 12.56 12.04
CA THR A 111 -5.21 13.41 13.26
C THR A 111 -4.08 14.45 13.16
N ASN A 112 -3.01 14.12 12.46
CA ASN A 112 -1.84 14.99 12.26
C ASN A 112 -1.91 15.82 10.96
N ALA A 113 -2.97 15.67 10.15
CA ALA A 113 -3.02 16.25 8.82
C ALA A 113 -3.10 17.78 8.83
N VAL A 114 -3.66 18.38 9.89
CA VAL A 114 -3.70 19.85 10.04
C VAL A 114 -2.31 20.46 10.05
N ARG A 115 -1.33 19.80 10.69
CA ARG A 115 0.03 20.31 10.83
C ARG A 115 0.98 19.78 9.75
N TYR A 116 0.79 18.54 9.30
CA TYR A 116 1.76 17.84 8.45
C TYR A 116 1.19 17.44 7.08
N GLY A 117 -0.06 17.81 6.77
CA GLY A 117 -0.74 17.41 5.54
C GLY A 117 -1.23 15.96 5.54
N THR A 118 -1.98 15.59 4.51
CA THR A 118 -2.47 14.22 4.29
C THR A 118 -1.39 13.34 3.64
N MET A 119 -1.72 12.10 3.27
CA MET A 119 -0.76 11.21 2.60
C MET A 119 -0.25 11.79 1.27
N ARG A 120 -1.13 12.43 0.49
CA ARG A 120 -0.80 12.96 -0.84
C ARG A 120 0.42 13.91 -0.84
N PRO A 121 0.49 14.98 -0.02
CA PRO A 121 1.66 15.85 0.03
C PRO A 121 2.90 15.20 0.66
N ASN A 122 2.76 14.07 1.37
CA ASN A 122 3.86 13.36 2.01
C ASN A 122 4.47 12.25 1.12
N VAL A 123 3.95 12.06 -0.10
CA VAL A 123 4.43 11.05 -1.05
C VAL A 123 5.06 11.75 -2.25
N LEU A 124 6.35 11.50 -2.48
CA LEU A 124 7.12 12.13 -3.57
C LEU A 124 7.00 11.37 -4.90
N ASN A 125 6.95 10.04 -4.84
CA ASN A 125 6.86 9.15 -6.00
C ASN A 125 6.24 7.81 -5.56
N LEU A 126 5.56 7.14 -6.48
CA LEU A 126 5.07 5.77 -6.30
C LEU A 126 5.51 4.91 -7.48
N ARG A 127 5.94 3.69 -7.16
CA ARG A 127 6.07 2.58 -8.11
C ARG A 127 4.78 1.78 -8.07
N VAL A 128 4.08 1.70 -9.19
CA VAL A 128 2.76 1.05 -9.30
C VAL A 128 2.81 -0.01 -10.38
N VAL A 129 2.54 -1.26 -10.01
CA VAL A 129 2.34 -2.34 -10.98
C VAL A 129 0.92 -2.22 -11.55
N LEU A 130 0.82 -2.03 -12.86
CA LEU A 130 -0.44 -1.93 -13.60
C LEU A 130 -0.96 -3.33 -13.96
N PRO A 131 -2.24 -3.48 -14.37
CA PRO A 131 -2.83 -4.79 -14.65
C PRO A 131 -2.05 -5.62 -15.68
N ASP A 132 -1.46 -4.99 -16.70
CA ASP A 132 -0.64 -5.67 -17.71
C ASP A 132 0.74 -6.12 -17.18
N GLY A 133 1.04 -5.86 -15.91
CA GLY A 133 2.33 -6.13 -15.28
C GLY A 133 3.36 -5.03 -15.51
N SER A 134 3.04 -3.94 -16.21
CA SER A 134 3.99 -2.84 -16.40
C SER A 134 4.19 -2.02 -15.12
N LEU A 135 5.39 -1.47 -14.94
CA LEU A 135 5.74 -0.65 -13.78
C LEU A 135 5.65 0.85 -14.10
N LEU A 136 4.72 1.54 -13.46
CA LEU A 136 4.54 2.98 -13.56
C LEU A 136 5.27 3.71 -12.41
N HIS A 137 5.99 4.78 -12.75
CA HIS A 137 6.45 5.77 -11.78
C HIS A 137 5.61 7.04 -11.87
N THR A 138 4.94 7.43 -10.78
CA THR A 138 4.03 8.59 -10.81
C THR A 138 4.73 9.94 -11.02
N ALA A 139 6.03 10.03 -10.72
CA ALA A 139 6.85 11.23 -10.89
C ALA A 139 8.13 10.99 -11.70
N GLY A 140 8.17 9.89 -12.47
CA GLY A 140 9.32 9.45 -13.25
C GLY A 140 10.31 8.55 -12.51
N PRO A 141 11.18 7.81 -13.23
CA PRO A 141 12.22 6.98 -12.63
C PRO A 141 13.22 7.80 -11.81
N GLY A 142 13.72 7.24 -10.71
CA GLY A 142 14.77 7.89 -9.89
C GLY A 142 14.38 9.19 -9.20
N ARG A 143 13.09 9.59 -9.23
CA ARG A 143 12.63 10.78 -8.53
C ARG A 143 12.75 10.58 -7.01
N SER A 144 13.73 11.26 -6.42
CA SER A 144 13.95 11.43 -4.98
C SER A 144 13.68 12.90 -4.58
N ALA A 145 13.69 13.21 -3.29
CA ALA A 145 13.54 14.59 -2.78
C ALA A 145 14.64 15.55 -3.29
N ARG A 146 15.77 15.01 -3.77
CA ARG A 146 16.83 15.79 -4.39
C ARG A 146 16.37 16.41 -5.70
N TYR A 147 16.26 17.73 -5.69
CA TYR A 147 16.16 18.54 -6.90
C TYR A 147 17.55 18.61 -7.56
N GLY A 148 17.84 17.63 -8.43
CA GLY A 148 18.94 17.67 -9.40
C GLY A 148 20.38 17.68 -8.84
N VAL A 149 21.03 16.51 -8.85
CA VAL A 149 22.37 16.35 -9.44
C VAL A 149 22.41 14.91 -9.97
N MET A 150 22.22 14.75 -11.28
CA MET A 150 22.75 13.58 -11.98
C MET A 150 24.19 13.97 -12.35
N GLU A 151 25.17 13.46 -11.61
CA GLU A 151 26.53 13.26 -12.16
C GLU A 151 26.61 11.88 -12.79
#